data_AF-A0A973TP74-F1
#
_entry.id   AF-A0A973TP74-F1
#
_cell.length_a   1.000
_cell.length_b   1.000
_cell.length_c   1.000
_cell.angle_alpha   90.00
_cell.angle_beta   90.00
_cell.angle_gamma   90.00
#
_symmetry.space_group_name_H-M   'P 1'
#
loop_
_entity.id
_entity.type
_entity.pdbx_description
1 polymer ?
#
loop_
_entity_poly.entity_id
_entity_poly.type
_entity_poly.pdbx_seq_one_letter_code
_entity_poly.pdbx_strand_id
1 'polypeptide(L)'
;MLGFPDLPLRMTAGVFQKIATGKDGERDAVPLRVIAHLPELIDEPMALFDSASVQGALVVLTTSRVASGAVIAAVLSNARDANTTVNLVTSVYAKERSDWFAEQVRAGRLRYADEKKGSDILEVSGLALNCGAEPGNRNPSTRKVLRAEDLRNFRTAQRAARLFSLVD
;
A
#
# COMPACT_ATOMS: atom_id res chain seq x y z
N MET A 1 6.69 2.77 -6.43
CA MET A 1 5.52 2.00 -5.93
C MET A 1 4.33 2.16 -6.89
N LEU A 2 3.55 1.12 -7.13
CA LEU A 2 2.33 1.20 -7.94
C LEU A 2 1.32 2.20 -7.35
N GLY A 3 0.78 3.06 -8.21
CA GLY A 3 -0.12 4.14 -7.79
C GLY A 3 0.60 5.37 -7.21
N PHE A 4 1.94 5.37 -7.14
CA PHE A 4 2.74 6.52 -6.71
C PHE A 4 3.83 6.87 -7.71
N PRO A 5 4.20 8.15 -7.81
CA PRO A 5 5.41 8.58 -8.51
C PRO A 5 6.67 8.02 -7.81
N ASP A 6 7.76 7.86 -8.57
CA ASP A 6 9.06 7.47 -8.04
C ASP A 6 9.72 8.64 -7.30
N LEU A 7 9.24 8.89 -6.09
CA LEU A 7 9.69 9.96 -5.19
C LEU A 7 10.20 9.35 -3.87
N PRO A 8 11.12 10.04 -3.18
CA PRO A 8 11.60 9.62 -1.87
C PRO A 8 10.43 9.40 -0.90
N LEU A 9 10.50 8.32 -0.13
CA LEU A 9 9.58 8.09 0.98
C LEU A 9 10.07 8.87 2.21
N ARG A 10 9.18 9.62 2.86
CA ARG A 10 9.48 10.36 4.09
C ARG A 10 8.41 10.14 5.15
N MET A 11 8.80 10.38 6.41
CA MET A 11 7.89 10.55 7.54
C MET A 11 8.45 11.61 8.48
N THR A 12 7.59 12.27 9.24
CA THR A 12 8.04 13.24 10.25
C THR A 12 8.46 12.52 11.52
N ALA A 13 9.33 13.16 12.33
CA ALA A 13 9.74 12.62 13.62
C ALA A 13 8.55 12.36 14.56
N GLY A 14 7.53 13.23 14.53
CA GLY A 14 6.32 13.03 15.33
C GLY A 14 5.47 11.83 14.87
N VAL A 15 5.42 11.55 13.56
CA VAL A 15 4.78 10.33 13.04
C VAL A 15 5.58 9.10 13.48
N PHE A 16 6.91 9.12 13.33
CA PHE A 16 7.78 8.05 13.81
C PHE A 16 7.55 7.74 15.30
N GLN A 17 7.56 8.77 16.15
CA GLN A 17 7.33 8.61 17.59
C GLN A 17 5.96 7.98 17.87
N LYS A 18 4.89 8.48 17.27
CA LYS A 18 3.53 7.92 17.44
C LYS A 18 3.40 6.47 16.99
N ILE A 19 4.17 6.07 15.98
CA ILE A 19 4.18 4.68 15.50
C ILE A 19 4.96 3.80 16.49
N ALA A 20 6.13 4.27 16.93
CA ALA A 20 7.02 3.53 17.82
C ALA A 20 6.49 3.42 19.26
N THR A 21 5.72 4.39 19.75
CA THR A 21 5.10 4.36 21.09
C THR A 21 3.67 3.85 21.09
N GLY A 22 3.12 3.51 19.91
CA GLY A 22 1.71 3.14 19.82
C GLY A 22 0.77 4.28 20.22
N LYS A 23 1.15 5.53 19.88
CA LYS A 23 0.49 6.77 20.31
C LYS A 23 0.33 6.78 21.83
N ASP A 24 1.48 6.69 22.52
CA ASP A 24 1.58 6.73 23.97
C ASP A 24 0.75 5.65 24.68
N GLY A 25 0.70 4.46 24.07
CA GLY A 25 0.00 3.29 24.59
C GLY A 25 -1.49 3.17 24.19
N GLU A 26 -2.04 4.11 23.42
CA GLU A 26 -3.42 4.01 22.92
C GLU A 26 -3.65 2.82 21.96
N ARG A 27 -2.59 2.29 21.36
CA ARG A 27 -2.60 1.13 20.46
C ARG A 27 -1.27 0.39 20.52
N ASP A 28 -1.22 -0.79 19.92
CA ASP A 28 0.04 -1.53 19.79
C ASP A 28 1.12 -0.71 19.08
N ALA A 29 2.28 -0.63 19.71
CA ALA A 29 3.48 -0.09 19.10
C ALA A 29 3.92 -0.94 17.91
N VAL A 30 4.33 -0.29 16.83
CA VAL A 30 4.96 -0.98 15.71
C VAL A 30 6.45 -1.14 16.04
N PRO A 31 7.00 -2.37 16.06
CA PRO A 31 8.40 -2.59 16.41
C PRO A 31 9.36 -1.84 15.48
N LEU A 32 10.47 -1.32 16.02
CA LEU A 32 11.48 -0.57 15.25
C LEU A 32 11.98 -1.34 14.01
N ARG A 33 12.14 -2.67 14.11
CA ARG A 33 12.50 -3.52 12.96
C ARG A 33 11.49 -3.40 11.80
N VAL A 34 10.20 -3.30 12.11
CA VAL A 34 9.14 -3.16 11.09
C VAL A 34 9.18 -1.75 10.51
N ILE A 35 9.38 -0.73 11.34
CA ILE A 35 9.51 0.66 10.89
C ILE A 35 10.71 0.82 9.95
N ALA A 36 11.86 0.23 10.29
CA ALA A 36 13.06 0.26 9.47
C ALA A 36 12.86 -0.39 8.09
N HIS A 37 12.04 -1.45 8.03
CA HIS A 37 11.69 -2.15 6.79
C HIS A 37 10.45 -1.61 6.08
N LEU A 38 9.91 -0.45 6.50
CA LEU A 38 8.74 0.14 5.84
C LEU A 38 8.96 0.41 4.35
N PRO A 39 10.13 0.91 3.88
CA PRO A 39 10.35 1.10 2.45
C PRO A 39 10.13 -0.18 1.64
N GLU A 40 10.65 -1.32 2.09
CA GLU A 40 10.49 -2.61 1.41
C GLU A 40 9.06 -3.14 1.54
N LEU A 41 8.46 -3.04 2.72
CA LEU A 41 7.09 -3.47 2.98
C LEU A 41 6.05 -2.67 2.17
N ILE A 42 6.35 -1.39 1.92
CA ILE A 42 5.52 -0.50 1.11
C ILE A 42 5.74 -0.77 -0.38
N ASP A 43 6.98 -1.01 -0.81
CA ASP A 43 7.25 -1.31 -2.21
C ASP A 43 6.62 -2.64 -2.63
N GLU A 44 6.56 -3.63 -1.73
CA GLU A 44 6.05 -4.99 -1.94
C GLU A 44 4.72 -5.26 -1.19
N PRO A 45 3.63 -4.53 -1.47
CA PRO A 45 2.42 -4.61 -0.67
C PRO A 45 1.66 -5.92 -0.90
N MET A 46 0.88 -6.32 0.10
CA MET A 46 -0.15 -7.36 -0.07
C MET A 46 -1.39 -6.82 -0.75
N ALA A 47 -1.80 -5.61 -0.42
CA ALA A 47 -2.92 -4.93 -1.04
C ALA A 47 -2.77 -3.41 -0.96
N LEU A 48 -3.39 -2.69 -1.89
CA LEU A 48 -3.51 -1.24 -1.87
C LEU A 48 -4.98 -0.84 -1.91
N PHE A 49 -5.36 0.12 -1.08
CA PHE A 49 -6.69 0.68 -1.03
C PHE A 49 -6.64 2.21 -1.20
N ASP A 50 -7.64 2.79 -1.85
CA ASP A 50 -7.88 4.23 -1.77
C ASP A 50 -8.24 4.61 -0.32
N SER A 51 -7.64 5.69 0.18
CA SER A 51 -7.96 6.20 1.52
C SER A 51 -9.41 6.65 1.62
N ALA A 52 -10.04 6.32 2.75
CA ALA A 52 -11.40 6.71 3.05
C ALA A 52 -11.60 8.19 3.36
N SER A 53 -10.57 8.83 3.92
CA SER A 53 -10.66 10.17 4.48
C SER A 53 -9.74 11.19 3.80
N VAL A 54 -8.73 10.74 3.06
CA VAL A 54 -7.73 11.63 2.45
C VAL A 54 -7.63 11.34 0.96
N GLN A 55 -8.14 12.25 0.13
CA GLN A 55 -8.06 12.12 -1.32
C GLN A 55 -6.60 12.05 -1.79
N GLY A 56 -6.31 11.12 -2.71
CA GLY A 56 -4.96 10.93 -3.25
C GLY A 56 -3.97 10.22 -2.32
N ALA A 57 -4.40 9.81 -1.12
CA ALA A 57 -3.65 8.91 -0.27
C ALA A 57 -4.07 7.45 -0.52
N LEU A 58 -3.11 6.54 -0.42
CA LEU A 58 -3.37 5.10 -0.44
C LEU A 58 -3.07 4.51 0.94
N VAL A 59 -3.84 3.48 1.27
CA VAL A 59 -3.60 2.62 2.42
C VAL A 59 -2.95 1.33 1.92
N VAL A 60 -1.76 1.07 2.43
CA VAL A 60 -0.91 -0.05 2.07
C VAL A 60 -1.07 -1.13 3.12
N LEU A 61 -1.53 -2.31 2.71
CA LEU A 61 -1.49 -3.50 3.54
C LEU A 61 -0.14 -4.19 3.35
N THR A 62 0.64 -4.30 4.42
CA THR A 62 1.98 -4.91 4.39
C THR A 62 1.94 -6.38 4.77
N THR A 63 3.02 -7.11 4.46
CA THR A 63 3.23 -8.50 4.91
C THR A 63 3.57 -8.63 6.40
N SER A 64 3.86 -7.51 7.08
CA SER A 64 4.22 -7.52 8.51
C SER A 64 2.99 -7.57 9.41
N ARG A 65 3.16 -8.17 10.59
CA ARG A 65 2.11 -8.34 11.60
C ARG A 65 2.64 -8.06 13.00
N VAL A 66 1.76 -7.60 13.87
CA VAL A 66 1.94 -7.53 15.33
C VAL A 66 0.74 -8.22 16.01
N ALA A 67 0.71 -8.25 17.34
CA ALA A 67 -0.32 -8.97 18.11
C ALA A 67 -1.75 -8.55 17.71
N SER A 68 -2.02 -7.25 17.61
CA SER A 68 -3.33 -6.71 17.19
C SER A 68 -3.68 -6.84 15.71
N GLY A 69 -2.77 -7.33 14.85
CA GLY A 69 -3.11 -7.64 13.46
C GLY A 69 -2.07 -7.27 12.40
N ALA A 70 -2.56 -7.04 11.18
CA ALA A 70 -1.70 -6.72 10.04
C ALA A 70 -1.25 -5.26 10.10
N VAL A 71 0.02 -5.00 9.80
CA VAL A 71 0.53 -3.63 9.75
C VAL A 71 0.07 -2.97 8.45
N ILE A 72 -0.62 -1.84 8.58
CA ILE A 72 -1.03 -0.99 7.47
C ILE A 72 -0.31 0.36 7.53
N ALA A 73 0.01 0.92 6.37
CA ALA A 73 0.64 2.24 6.23
C ALA A 73 -0.23 3.15 5.36
N ALA A 74 -0.54 4.36 5.83
CA ALA A 74 -1.16 5.39 5.01
C ALA A 74 -0.08 6.26 4.38
N VAL A 75 -0.11 6.37 3.05
CA VAL A 75 0.88 7.12 2.27
C VAL A 75 0.16 8.15 1.41
N LEU A 76 0.57 9.41 1.52
CA LEU A 76 0.11 10.51 0.68
C LEU A 76 1.09 10.69 -0.49
N SER A 77 0.58 10.67 -1.71
CA SER A 77 1.38 10.85 -2.92
C SER A 77 1.63 12.33 -3.17
N ASN A 78 2.77 12.67 -3.79
CA ASN A 78 3.08 14.03 -4.21
C ASN A 78 2.97 15.10 -3.10
N ALA A 79 3.30 14.74 -1.86
CA ALA A 79 3.27 15.68 -0.75
C ALA A 79 4.42 16.69 -0.89
N ARG A 80 4.13 17.96 -0.66
CA ARG A 80 5.16 19.01 -0.56
C ARG A 80 5.84 18.92 0.80
N ASP A 81 7.15 18.80 0.78
CA ASP A 81 8.01 18.84 1.97
C ASP A 81 9.14 19.84 1.72
N ALA A 82 8.98 21.04 2.29
CA ALA A 82 9.75 22.22 1.95
C ALA A 82 9.84 22.44 0.42
N ASN A 83 11.04 22.42 -0.14
CA ASN A 83 11.28 22.67 -1.57
C ASN A 83 11.24 21.38 -2.43
N THR A 84 10.87 20.23 -1.87
CA THR A 84 10.82 18.96 -2.60
C THR A 84 9.43 18.32 -2.56
N THR A 85 9.20 17.38 -3.46
CA THR A 85 7.98 16.57 -3.50
C THR A 85 8.34 15.14 -3.11
N VAL A 86 7.56 14.56 -2.19
CA VAL A 86 7.84 13.25 -1.59
C VAL A 86 6.59 12.39 -1.52
N ASN A 87 6.79 11.09 -1.32
CA ASN A 87 5.74 10.19 -0.84
C ASN A 87 5.77 10.23 0.69
N LEU A 88 4.71 10.72 1.32
CA LEU A 88 4.69 10.98 2.77
C LEU A 88 3.91 9.89 3.51
N VAL A 89 4.58 9.15 4.39
CA VAL A 89 3.93 8.25 5.34
C VAL A 89 3.31 9.10 6.45
N THR A 90 1.99 9.07 6.54
CA THR A 90 1.22 9.88 7.50
C THR A 90 0.83 9.09 8.74
N SER A 91 0.72 7.76 8.62
CA SER A 91 0.51 6.86 9.76
C SER A 91 0.88 5.43 9.41
N VAL A 92 1.29 4.67 10.44
CA VAL A 92 1.47 3.22 10.38
C VAL A 92 0.89 2.64 11.66
N TYR A 93 0.10 1.57 11.55
CA TYR A 93 -0.49 0.90 12.70
C TYR A 93 -1.01 -0.48 12.33
N ALA A 94 -1.28 -1.28 13.35
CA ALA A 94 -1.90 -2.57 13.17
C ALA A 94 -3.42 -2.44 12.99
N LYS A 95 -3.97 -3.24 12.08
CA LYS A 95 -5.40 -3.36 11.88
C LYS A 95 -5.83 -4.82 11.96
N GLU A 96 -6.89 -5.04 12.72
CA GLU A 96 -7.53 -6.35 12.81
C GLU A 96 -8.12 -6.77 11.45
N ARG A 97 -8.15 -8.08 11.22
CA ARG A 97 -8.06 -8.69 9.89
C ARG A 97 -9.38 -8.87 9.13
N SER A 98 -10.54 -8.75 9.77
CA SER A 98 -11.81 -9.13 9.11
C SER A 98 -12.63 -7.95 8.60
N ASP A 99 -13.17 -7.15 9.50
CA ASP A 99 -14.34 -6.34 9.14
C ASP A 99 -13.95 -5.12 8.30
N TRP A 100 -12.82 -4.50 8.66
CA TRP A 100 -12.33 -3.31 7.98
C TRP A 100 -11.94 -3.59 6.53
N PHE A 101 -11.29 -4.73 6.25
CA PHE A 101 -10.86 -5.08 4.89
C PHE A 101 -12.05 -5.40 4.00
N ALA A 102 -13.00 -6.21 4.49
CA ALA A 102 -14.25 -6.50 3.79
C ALA A 102 -15.03 -5.21 3.49
N GLU A 103 -15.07 -4.26 4.43
CA GLU A 103 -15.65 -2.95 4.23
C GLU A 103 -14.96 -2.14 3.13
N GLN A 104 -13.62 -2.07 3.13
CA GLN A 104 -12.89 -1.33 2.08
C GLN A 104 -13.12 -1.92 0.69
N VAL A 105 -13.17 -3.26 0.59
CA VAL A 105 -13.48 -3.98 -0.64
C VAL A 105 -14.89 -3.66 -1.11
N ARG A 106 -15.89 -3.78 -0.23
CA ARG A 106 -17.31 -3.49 -0.54
C ARG A 106 -17.51 -2.03 -0.93
N ALA A 107 -16.76 -1.11 -0.32
CA ALA A 107 -16.73 0.30 -0.67
C ALA A 107 -16.00 0.57 -2.01
N GLY A 108 -15.49 -0.46 -2.70
CA GLY A 108 -14.86 -0.36 -4.01
C GLY A 108 -13.51 0.36 -3.98
N ARG A 109 -12.81 0.34 -2.84
CA ARG A 109 -11.54 1.04 -2.61
C ARG A 109 -10.32 0.19 -2.95
N LEU A 110 -10.47 -1.11 -3.14
CA LEU A 110 -9.35 -1.99 -3.50
C LEU A 110 -8.79 -1.61 -4.88
N ARG A 111 -7.48 -1.35 -4.94
CA ARG A 111 -6.74 -0.97 -6.15
C ARG A 111 -5.76 -2.03 -6.58
N TYR A 112 -5.21 -2.78 -5.64
CA TYR A 112 -4.26 -3.84 -5.90
C TYR A 112 -4.42 -4.95 -4.86
N ALA A 113 -4.25 -6.21 -5.28
CA ALA A 113 -4.13 -7.35 -4.38
C ALA A 113 -3.08 -8.35 -4.91
N ASP A 114 -2.19 -8.78 -4.02
CA ASP A 114 -1.30 -9.93 -4.22
C ASP A 114 -1.99 -11.18 -3.68
N GLU A 115 -2.54 -11.97 -4.59
CA GLU A 115 -3.30 -13.19 -4.26
C GLU A 115 -2.45 -14.21 -3.50
N LYS A 116 -1.12 -14.23 -3.71
CA LYS A 116 -0.19 -15.16 -3.06
C LYS A 116 0.20 -14.72 -1.67
N LYS A 117 0.42 -13.41 -1.47
CA LYS A 117 0.80 -12.87 -0.15
C LYS A 117 -0.42 -12.68 0.77
N GLY A 118 -1.62 -12.53 0.19
CA GLY A 118 -2.84 -12.14 0.90
C GLY A 118 -4.01 -13.11 0.90
N SER A 119 -3.79 -14.39 0.56
CA SER A 119 -4.84 -15.43 0.55
C SER A 119 -5.77 -15.34 1.76
N ASP A 120 -5.21 -15.36 2.98
CA ASP A 120 -6.01 -15.37 4.22
C ASP A 120 -6.88 -14.11 4.40
N ILE A 121 -6.45 -12.96 3.87
CA ILE A 121 -7.16 -11.68 4.05
C ILE A 121 -8.20 -11.48 2.95
N LEU A 122 -7.89 -11.95 1.74
CA LEU A 122 -8.79 -11.92 0.59
C LEU A 122 -9.93 -12.92 0.78
N GLU A 123 -9.64 -14.10 1.31
CA GLU A 123 -10.65 -15.11 1.66
C GLU A 123 -11.64 -14.60 2.71
N VAL A 124 -11.15 -13.97 3.79
CA VAL A 124 -12.01 -13.38 4.85
C VAL A 124 -12.88 -12.24 4.33
N SER A 125 -12.45 -11.54 3.27
CA SER A 125 -13.22 -10.46 2.66
C SER A 125 -14.36 -10.95 1.75
N GLY A 126 -14.55 -12.27 1.60
CA GLY A 126 -15.49 -12.85 0.63
C GLY A 126 -15.03 -12.68 -0.82
N LEU A 127 -13.80 -12.22 -1.04
CA LEU A 127 -13.15 -12.21 -2.35
C LEU A 127 -12.63 -13.62 -2.61
N ALA A 128 -13.52 -14.53 -3.00
CA ALA A 128 -13.09 -15.56 -3.94
C ALA A 128 -12.70 -14.78 -5.20
N LEU A 129 -11.41 -14.74 -5.54
CA LEU A 129 -10.93 -14.11 -6.77
C LEU A 129 -11.30 -14.96 -7.99
N ASN A 130 -12.56 -15.35 -8.07
CA ASN A 130 -13.25 -15.78 -9.27
C ASN A 130 -13.47 -14.55 -10.18
N CYS A 131 -12.48 -13.67 -10.30
CA CYS A 131 -12.33 -12.86 -11.49
C CYS A 131 -11.69 -13.76 -12.55
N GLY A 132 -12.44 -14.78 -12.96
CA GLY A 132 -12.34 -15.26 -14.32
C GLY A 132 -12.57 -14.03 -15.18
N ALA A 133 -11.57 -13.69 -15.99
CA ALA A 133 -11.81 -12.77 -17.08
C ALA A 133 -13.07 -13.27 -17.81
N GLU A 134 -14.07 -12.42 -17.99
CA GLU A 134 -14.94 -12.58 -19.16
C GLU A 134 -13.98 -12.74 -20.35
N PRO A 135 -13.96 -13.90 -21.02
CA PRO A 135 -12.98 -14.18 -22.05
C PRO A 135 -13.25 -13.24 -23.23
N GLY A 136 -12.55 -12.11 -23.26
CA GLY A 136 -12.75 -11.12 -24.32
C GLY A 136 -12.06 -9.77 -24.15
N ASN A 137 -11.86 -9.28 -22.91
CA ASN A 137 -11.29 -7.93 -22.74
C ASN A 137 -9.77 -7.96 -22.50
N ARG A 138 -8.99 -7.80 -23.59
CA ARG A 138 -7.52 -7.77 -23.59
C ARG A 138 -6.93 -6.38 -23.30
N ASN A 139 -7.70 -5.44 -22.74
CA ASN A 139 -7.19 -4.11 -22.39
C ASN A 139 -6.94 -3.99 -20.87
N PRO A 140 -5.68 -4.04 -20.39
CA PRO A 140 -5.36 -3.93 -18.97
C PRO A 140 -5.75 -2.58 -18.34
N SER A 141 -5.96 -1.54 -19.16
CA SER A 141 -6.39 -0.20 -18.76
C SER A 141 -7.84 -0.10 -18.25
N THR A 142 -8.66 -1.15 -18.41
CA THR A 142 -10.08 -1.16 -17.98
C THR A 142 -10.34 -1.92 -16.69
N ARG A 143 -9.34 -2.61 -16.12
CA ARG A 143 -9.48 -3.25 -14.80
C ARG A 143 -9.34 -2.22 -13.68
N LYS A 144 -10.31 -2.23 -12.77
CA LYS A 144 -10.28 -1.39 -11.56
C LYS A 144 -9.28 -1.91 -10.50
N VAL A 145 -8.95 -3.20 -10.53
CA VAL A 145 -8.04 -3.87 -9.58
C VAL A 145 -6.83 -4.45 -10.32
N LEU A 146 -5.64 -4.10 -9.85
CA LEU A 146 -4.35 -4.52 -10.39
C LEU A 146 -3.82 -5.76 -9.65
N ARG A 147 -3.09 -6.63 -10.35
CA ARG A 147 -2.49 -7.88 -9.82
C ARG A 147 -0.97 -7.79 -9.71
N ALA A 148 -0.35 -8.77 -9.06
CA ALA A 148 1.10 -8.83 -8.83
C ALA A 148 1.94 -8.75 -10.12
N GLU A 149 1.41 -9.25 -11.24
CA GLU A 149 2.03 -9.12 -12.56
C GLU A 149 2.08 -7.67 -13.04
N ASP A 150 1.02 -6.89 -12.79
CA ASP A 150 0.93 -5.48 -13.17
C ASP A 150 1.96 -4.63 -12.40
N LEU A 151 2.20 -4.97 -11.12
CA LEU A 151 3.27 -4.37 -10.32
C LEU A 151 4.65 -4.55 -10.95
N ARG A 152 4.96 -5.78 -11.37
CA ARG A 152 6.26 -6.11 -11.98
C ARG A 152 6.44 -5.36 -13.29
N ASN A 153 5.41 -5.33 -14.14
CA ASN A 153 5.45 -4.62 -15.41
C ASN A 153 5.60 -3.11 -15.22
N PHE A 154 4.88 -2.52 -14.27
CA PHE A 154 4.98 -1.09 -13.93
C PHE A 154 6.40 -0.72 -13.46
N ARG A 155 7.01 -1.55 -12.60
CA ARG A 155 8.40 -1.35 -12.13
C ARG A 155 9.40 -1.41 -13.28
N THR A 156 9.25 -2.38 -14.19
CA THR A 156 10.12 -2.51 -15.37
C THR A 156 10.02 -1.27 -16.25
N ALA A 157 8.80 -0.76 -16.49
CA ALA A 157 8.57 0.46 -17.25
C ALA A 157 9.18 1.71 -16.57
N GLN A 158 9.00 1.87 -15.24
CA GLN A 158 9.61 2.98 -14.50
C GLN A 158 11.15 2.94 -14.56
N ARG A 159 11.75 1.76 -14.39
CA ARG A 159 13.21 1.58 -14.51
C ARG A 159 13.73 1.93 -15.90
N ALA A 160 13.03 1.49 -16.95
CA ALA A 160 13.38 1.81 -18.33
C ALA A 160 13.30 3.33 -18.59
N ALA A 161 12.24 4.00 -18.13
CA ALA A 161 12.08 5.45 -18.27
C ALA A 161 13.19 6.23 -17.54
N ARG A 162 13.61 5.77 -16.35
CA ARG A 162 14.68 6.40 -15.55
C ARG A 162 16.06 6.23 -16.19
N LEU A 163 16.34 5.08 -16.79
CA LEU A 163 17.57 4.86 -17.54
C LEU A 163 17.63 5.74 -18.79
N PHE A 164 16.50 5.96 -19.45
CA PHE A 164 16.41 6.87 -20.59
C PHE A 164 16.65 8.33 -20.20
N SER A 165 16.10 8.79 -19.07
CA SER A 165 16.25 10.19 -18.62
C SER A 165 17.63 10.56 -18.04
N LEU A 166 18.58 9.63 -17.99
CA LEU A 166 19.95 9.84 -17.48
C LEU A 166 21.00 9.89 -18.61
N VAL A 167 20.56 9.72 -19.87
CA VAL A 167 21.44 9.68 -21.06
C VAL A 167 21.26 10.92 -21.95
N ASP A 168 20.33 11.82 -21.59
CA ASP A 168 20.12 13.16 -22.17
C ASP A 168 20.55 14.26 -21.17
#